data_AF-A0A6J8EPM6-F1
#
_entry.id   AF-A0A6J8EPM6-F1
#
_cell.length_a   1.000
_cell.length_b   1.000
_cell.length_c   1.000
_cell.angle_alpha   90.00
_cell.angle_beta   90.00
_cell.angle_gamma   90.00
#
_symmetry.space_group_name_H-M   'P 1'
#
loop_
_entity.id
_entity.type
_entity.pdbx_description
1 polymer ?
#
loop_
_entity_poly.entity_id
_entity_poly.type
_entity_poly.pdbx_seq_one_letter_code
_entity_poly.pdbx_strand_id
1 'polypeptide(L)'
;MFPKALPSKVVFGLVSQKAANGDYTANPFNFQHFNMSHVTLKVNGVEVYGSPLNLDFSDNRNYTAAYVRLFEICDKWQKDMGLNITLNDFGKGYAFIVFSLDPSDFQEDFLNLVRHGNARLEMRFSTPTTEVINCLCYYQSQAILTCVETRKSK
;
A
#
# COMPACT_ATOMS: atom_id res chain seq x y z
N MET A 1 7.35 4.38 10.92
CA MET A 1 6.75 5.49 11.69
C MET A 1 6.58 6.65 10.73
N PHE A 2 5.36 7.18 10.56
CA PHE A 2 5.14 8.29 9.61
C PHE A 2 5.57 9.62 10.23
N PRO A 3 6.32 10.47 9.51
CA PRO A 3 7.12 11.54 10.11
C PRO A 3 6.32 12.75 10.65
N LYS A 4 5.07 12.99 10.22
CA LYS A 4 4.27 14.14 10.71
C LYS A 4 2.78 13.83 10.86
N ALA A 5 2.16 13.17 9.88
CA ALA A 5 0.74 12.88 9.86
C ALA A 5 0.49 11.50 9.26
N LEU A 6 -0.72 10.97 9.46
CA LEU A 6 -1.16 9.80 8.74
C LEU A 6 -1.24 10.15 7.24
N PRO A 7 -0.61 9.34 6.37
CA PRO A 7 -0.77 9.49 4.93
C PRO A 7 -2.23 9.27 4.52
N SER A 8 -2.63 9.78 3.36
CA SER A 8 -3.95 9.48 2.77
C SER A 8 -3.99 8.09 2.15
N LYS A 9 -2.85 7.61 1.63
CA LYS A 9 -2.72 6.32 0.95
C LYS A 9 -1.40 5.68 1.30
N VAL A 10 -1.39 4.37 1.53
CA VAL A 10 -0.18 3.57 1.72
C VAL A 10 -0.20 2.35 0.82
N VAL A 11 0.96 2.06 0.24
CA VAL A 11 1.20 0.92 -0.63
C VAL A 11 2.38 0.14 -0.05
N PHE A 12 2.20 -1.16 0.13
CA PHE A 12 3.21 -2.07 0.62
C PHE A 12 3.58 -3.07 -0.46
N GLY A 13 4.87 -3.24 -0.68
CA GLY A 13 5.44 -4.29 -1.52
C GLY A 13 6.47 -5.08 -0.72
N LEU A 14 6.45 -6.40 -0.85
CA LEU A 14 7.43 -7.26 -0.21
C LEU A 14 8.46 -7.71 -1.25
N VAL A 15 9.73 -7.70 -0.87
CA VAL A 15 10.84 -8.11 -1.75
C VAL A 15 11.86 -8.90 -0.93
N SER A 16 12.55 -9.85 -1.55
CA SER A 16 13.60 -10.58 -0.83
C SER A 16 14.77 -9.66 -0.53
N GLN A 17 15.44 -9.88 0.60
CA GLN A 17 16.59 -9.07 0.98
C GLN A 17 17.71 -9.12 -0.08
N LYS A 18 17.92 -10.26 -0.73
CA LYS A 18 18.90 -10.42 -1.82
C LYS A 18 18.60 -9.48 -2.98
N ALA A 19 17.34 -9.43 -3.43
CA ALA A 19 16.91 -8.55 -4.50
C ALA A 19 17.05 -7.07 -4.10
N ALA A 20 16.64 -6.72 -2.87
CA ALA A 20 16.78 -5.35 -2.35
C ALA A 20 18.24 -4.89 -2.25
N ASN A 21 19.16 -5.80 -2.00
CA ASN A 21 20.60 -5.51 -1.93
C ASN A 21 21.29 -5.51 -3.30
N GLY A 22 20.57 -5.80 -4.40
CA GLY A 22 21.12 -5.75 -5.75
C GLY A 22 21.86 -7.01 -6.20
N ASP A 23 21.45 -8.19 -5.73
CA ASP A 23 21.93 -9.47 -6.28
C ASP A 23 21.61 -9.55 -7.78
N TYR A 24 22.62 -9.79 -8.61
CA TYR A 24 22.49 -9.85 -10.08
C TYR A 24 21.53 -10.94 -10.58
N THR A 25 21.25 -11.95 -9.76
CA THR A 25 20.33 -13.06 -10.09
C THR A 25 18.89 -12.80 -9.65
N ALA A 26 18.65 -11.71 -8.91
CA ALA A 26 17.36 -11.40 -8.33
C ALA A 26 16.75 -10.12 -8.91
N ASN A 27 15.42 -10.02 -8.92
CA ASN A 27 14.70 -8.86 -9.45
C ASN A 27 14.11 -8.01 -8.31
N PRO A 28 14.60 -6.78 -8.05
CA PRO A 28 14.07 -5.90 -7.01
C PRO A 28 12.66 -5.35 -7.32
N PHE A 29 12.20 -5.46 -8.56
CA PHE A 29 10.86 -5.02 -8.98
C PHE A 29 9.83 -6.15 -8.97
N ASN A 30 10.23 -7.36 -8.56
CA ASN A 30 9.33 -8.50 -8.37
C ASN A 30 8.82 -8.51 -6.91
N PHE A 31 7.71 -7.82 -6.67
CA PHE A 31 7.05 -7.72 -5.37
C PHE A 31 6.27 -8.99 -5.01
N GLN A 32 6.99 -9.97 -4.47
CA GLN A 32 6.47 -11.30 -4.15
C GLN A 32 5.47 -11.28 -2.99
N HIS A 33 4.49 -12.19 -3.03
CA HIS A 33 3.51 -12.33 -1.96
C HIS A 33 4.01 -13.14 -0.76
N PHE A 34 5.08 -13.94 -0.92
CA PHE A 34 5.66 -14.81 0.11
C PHE A 34 4.65 -15.71 0.84
N ASN A 35 3.58 -16.11 0.16
CA ASN A 35 2.43 -16.83 0.73
C ASN A 35 1.82 -16.12 1.95
N MET A 36 1.75 -14.79 1.90
CA MET A 36 1.00 -14.00 2.87
C MET A 36 -0.46 -14.48 2.91
N SER A 37 -0.93 -14.79 4.11
CA SER A 37 -2.26 -15.33 4.36
C SER A 37 -3.19 -14.33 5.01
N HIS A 38 -2.65 -13.36 5.75
CA HIS A 38 -3.45 -12.33 6.41
C HIS A 38 -2.72 -10.98 6.33
N VAL A 39 -3.45 -9.91 6.03
CA VAL A 39 -2.92 -8.55 6.08
C VAL A 39 -3.95 -7.55 6.58
N THR A 40 -3.55 -6.70 7.52
CA THR A 40 -4.39 -5.62 8.04
C THR A 40 -3.57 -4.41 8.41
N LEU A 41 -4.18 -3.23 8.30
CA LEU A 41 -3.62 -1.97 8.75
C LEU A 41 -4.47 -1.46 9.92
N LYS A 42 -3.82 -1.16 11.03
CA LYS A 42 -4.44 -0.59 12.22
C LYS A 42 -4.00 0.84 12.43
N VAL A 43 -4.95 1.74 12.67
CA VAL A 43 -4.70 3.11 13.11
C VAL A 43 -5.16 3.25 14.54
N ASN A 44 -4.25 3.61 15.44
CA ASN A 44 -4.52 3.74 16.88
C ASN A 44 -5.19 2.49 17.49
N GLY A 45 -4.84 1.29 16.99
CA GLY A 45 -5.39 0.02 17.45
C GLY A 45 -6.66 -0.45 16.74
N VAL A 46 -7.30 0.40 15.93
CA VAL A 46 -8.52 0.08 15.17
C VAL A 46 -8.18 -0.30 13.74
N GLU A 47 -8.77 -1.36 13.21
CA GLU A 47 -8.57 -1.80 11.83
C GLU A 47 -9.20 -0.82 10.83
N VAL A 48 -8.45 -0.43 9.81
CA VAL A 48 -8.87 0.57 8.81
C VAL A 48 -10.12 0.12 8.03
N TYR A 49 -10.22 -1.17 7.72
CA TYR A 49 -11.34 -1.75 6.97
C TYR A 49 -12.23 -2.68 7.81
N GLY A 50 -12.17 -2.58 9.14
CA GLY A 50 -12.96 -3.37 10.10
C GLY A 50 -12.70 -4.89 10.12
N SER A 51 -12.01 -5.42 9.11
CA SER A 51 -11.58 -6.81 9.03
C SER A 51 -10.27 -6.94 8.24
N PRO A 52 -9.42 -7.93 8.59
CA PRO A 52 -8.22 -8.24 7.83
C PRO A 52 -8.56 -8.84 6.46
N LEU A 53 -7.67 -8.64 5.49
CA LEU A 53 -7.69 -9.40 4.24
C LEU A 53 -7.16 -10.81 4.51
N ASN A 54 -8.00 -11.81 4.25
CA ASN A 54 -7.58 -13.21 4.21
C ASN A 54 -7.18 -13.55 2.77
N LEU A 55 -5.93 -13.97 2.60
CA LEU A 55 -5.32 -14.20 1.29
C LEU A 55 -4.93 -15.67 1.13
N ASP A 56 -5.12 -16.19 -0.07
CA ASP A 56 -4.62 -17.51 -0.45
C ASP A 56 -4.06 -17.48 -1.87
N PHE A 57 -2.73 -17.63 -1.97
CA PHE A 57 -2.01 -17.66 -3.23
C PHE A 57 -1.80 -19.08 -3.78
N SER A 58 -2.39 -20.10 -3.15
CA SER A 58 -2.47 -21.46 -3.68
C SER A 58 -3.54 -21.57 -4.79
N ASP A 59 -3.95 -22.79 -5.11
CA ASP A 59 -4.97 -23.08 -6.14
C ASP A 59 -6.33 -22.42 -5.86
N ASN A 60 -6.62 -22.08 -4.60
CA ASN A 60 -7.85 -21.38 -4.23
C ASN A 60 -7.90 -19.92 -4.74
N ARG A 61 -6.74 -19.31 -5.04
CA ARG A 61 -6.58 -17.96 -5.60
C ARG A 61 -7.42 -16.89 -4.89
N ASN A 62 -7.52 -16.97 -3.57
CA ASN A 62 -8.25 -16.01 -2.75
C ASN A 62 -7.42 -14.73 -2.54
N TYR A 63 -7.08 -14.02 -3.62
CA TYR A 63 -6.41 -12.71 -3.58
C TYR A 63 -7.09 -11.66 -4.45
N THR A 64 -8.20 -12.01 -5.10
CA THR A 64 -8.97 -11.11 -5.96
C THR A 64 -9.42 -9.85 -5.23
N ALA A 65 -9.82 -9.95 -3.96
CA ALA A 65 -10.22 -8.79 -3.17
C ALA A 65 -9.06 -7.79 -2.96
N ALA A 66 -7.84 -8.27 -2.72
CA ALA A 66 -6.66 -7.41 -2.62
C ALA A 66 -6.31 -6.77 -3.98
N TYR A 67 -6.44 -7.53 -5.07
CA TYR A 67 -6.26 -7.02 -6.43
C TYR A 67 -7.28 -5.93 -6.79
N VAL A 68 -8.56 -6.14 -6.49
CA VAL A 68 -9.61 -5.13 -6.74
C VAL A 68 -9.33 -3.85 -5.94
N ARG A 69 -8.97 -3.98 -4.65
CA ARG A 69 -8.59 -2.82 -3.81
C ARG A 69 -7.41 -2.04 -4.37
N LEU A 70 -6.42 -2.71 -4.97
CA LEU A 70 -5.31 -2.02 -5.64
C LEU A 70 -5.82 -1.10 -6.76
N PHE A 71 -6.77 -1.53 -7.57
CA PHE A 71 -7.35 -0.71 -8.64
C PHE A 71 -8.26 0.40 -8.13
N GLU A 72 -9.08 0.11 -7.12
CA GLU A 72 -9.96 1.09 -6.47
C GLU A 72 -9.13 2.22 -5.85
N ILE A 73 -8.18 1.88 -4.98
CA ILE A 73 -7.41 2.87 -4.23
C ILE A 73 -6.42 3.60 -5.14
N CYS A 74 -5.92 3.02 -6.22
CA CYS A 74 -5.09 3.74 -7.19
C CYS A 74 -5.89 4.64 -8.15
N ASP A 75 -7.19 4.83 -7.93
CA ASP A 75 -8.07 5.65 -8.76
C ASP A 75 -8.08 5.20 -10.23
N LYS A 76 -7.88 3.90 -10.48
CA LYS A 76 -7.88 3.27 -11.81
C LYS A 76 -9.14 2.45 -12.07
N TRP A 77 -9.96 2.22 -11.04
CA TRP A 77 -11.25 1.56 -11.20
C TRP A 77 -12.15 2.36 -12.15
N GLN A 78 -12.74 1.67 -13.13
CA GLN A 78 -13.63 2.25 -14.16
C GLN A 78 -13.04 3.39 -15.01
N LYS A 79 -11.71 3.53 -15.06
CA LYS A 79 -11.03 4.46 -15.97
C LYS A 79 -10.37 3.69 -17.10
N ASP A 80 -10.21 4.33 -18.26
CA ASP A 80 -9.49 3.77 -19.42
C ASP A 80 -7.95 3.78 -19.21
N MET A 81 -7.52 3.47 -17.99
CA MET A 81 -6.12 3.41 -17.57
C MET A 81 -5.94 2.26 -16.58
N GLY A 82 -5.06 1.32 -16.93
CA GLY A 82 -4.69 0.21 -16.04
C GLY A 82 -3.44 0.49 -15.22
N LEU A 83 -3.09 -0.48 -14.35
CA LEU A 83 -1.83 -0.52 -13.60
C LEU A 83 -0.76 -1.39 -14.29
N ASN A 84 -1.04 -1.89 -15.49
CA ASN A 84 -0.21 -2.87 -16.22
C ASN A 84 0.16 -4.11 -15.38
N ILE A 85 -0.70 -4.47 -14.42
CA ILE A 85 -0.60 -5.66 -13.58
C ILE A 85 -1.92 -6.40 -13.76
N THR A 86 -1.86 -7.62 -14.30
CA THR A 86 -3.04 -8.48 -14.37
C THR A 86 -3.26 -9.23 -13.06
N LEU A 87 -4.45 -9.79 -12.87
CA LEU A 87 -4.74 -10.65 -11.71
C LEU A 87 -3.75 -11.83 -11.61
N ASN A 88 -3.30 -12.36 -12.76
CA ASN A 88 -2.32 -13.44 -12.82
C ASN A 88 -0.91 -12.97 -12.43
N ASP A 89 -0.53 -11.74 -12.80
CA ASP A 89 0.76 -11.14 -12.40
C ASP A 89 0.78 -10.89 -10.90
N PHE A 90 -0.35 -10.44 -10.34
CA PHE A 90 -0.53 -10.27 -8.90
C PHE A 90 -0.29 -11.59 -8.15
N GLY A 91 -0.84 -12.70 -8.65
CA GLY A 91 -0.62 -14.03 -8.09
C GLY A 91 0.80 -14.59 -8.25
N LYS A 92 1.63 -14.02 -9.13
CA LYS A 92 2.97 -14.54 -9.46
C LYS A 92 4.14 -13.72 -8.95
N GLY A 93 3.92 -12.50 -8.45
CA GLY A 93 5.02 -11.67 -7.97
C GLY A 93 4.86 -10.16 -8.10
N TYR A 94 3.66 -9.66 -8.38
CA TYR A 94 3.37 -8.21 -8.38
C TYR A 94 2.25 -7.88 -7.38
N ALA A 95 2.39 -8.42 -6.16
CA ALA A 95 1.38 -8.36 -5.11
C ALA A 95 1.55 -7.12 -4.23
N PHE A 96 1.03 -5.98 -4.69
CA PHE A 96 0.96 -4.77 -3.88
C PHE A 96 -0.25 -4.77 -2.96
N ILE A 97 -0.03 -4.48 -1.68
CA ILE A 97 -1.11 -4.31 -0.71
C ILE A 97 -1.33 -2.83 -0.45
N VAL A 98 -2.55 -2.36 -0.68
CA VAL A 98 -2.88 -0.93 -0.61
C VAL A 98 -3.96 -0.69 0.43
N PHE A 99 -3.82 0.42 1.15
CA PHE A 99 -4.83 0.94 2.06
C PHE A 99 -5.04 2.43 1.81
N SER A 100 -6.30 2.83 1.71
CA SER A 100 -6.71 4.23 1.85
C SER A 100 -6.97 4.50 3.32
N LEU A 101 -6.38 5.58 3.82
CA LEU A 101 -6.59 6.13 5.16
C LEU A 101 -7.43 7.41 5.10
N ASP A 102 -7.80 7.81 3.89
CA ASP A 102 -8.63 8.97 3.64
C ASP A 102 -10.11 8.64 3.95
N PRO A 103 -10.80 9.41 4.81
CA PRO A 103 -12.24 9.28 5.04
C PRO A 103 -13.12 9.62 3.82
N SER A 104 -12.59 10.24 2.76
CA SER A 104 -13.39 10.62 1.59
C SER A 104 -13.70 9.41 0.70
N ASP A 105 -14.73 8.65 1.06
CA ASP A 105 -15.41 7.68 0.17
C ASP A 105 -16.19 8.38 -0.97
N PHE A 106 -16.22 9.71 -0.98
CA PHE A 106 -16.93 10.52 -1.95
C PHE A 106 -15.93 11.29 -2.83
N GLN A 107 -16.18 11.26 -4.15
CA GLN A 107 -15.50 11.99 -5.23
C GLN A 107 -15.63 13.52 -5.09
N GLU A 108 -15.41 14.09 -3.91
CA GLU A 108 -15.40 15.54 -3.72
C GLU A 108 -14.04 15.99 -3.21
N ASP A 109 -13.49 17.00 -3.90
CA ASP A 109 -12.18 17.62 -3.64
C ASP A 109 -12.19 18.45 -2.34
N PHE A 110 -12.46 17.81 -1.20
CA PHE A 110 -12.32 18.46 0.09
C PHE A 110 -10.89 18.28 0.63
N LEU A 111 -10.36 19.35 1.22
CA LEU A 111 -9.15 19.26 2.01
C LEU A 111 -9.46 18.49 3.30
N ASN A 112 -8.96 17.25 3.38
CA ASN A 112 -9.14 16.43 4.56
C ASN A 112 -8.27 16.96 5.69
N LEU A 113 -8.84 17.02 6.90
CA LEU A 113 -8.09 17.42 8.09
C LEU A 113 -6.89 16.48 8.27
N VAL A 114 -5.71 17.07 8.49
CA VAL A 114 -4.49 16.32 8.79
C VAL A 114 -4.71 15.52 10.06
N ARG A 115 -4.72 14.18 9.95
CA ARG A 115 -4.90 13.27 11.08
C ARG A 115 -3.54 12.85 11.62
N HIS A 116 -3.40 12.85 12.94
CA HIS A 116 -2.23 12.30 13.63
C HIS A 116 -2.59 10.95 14.24
N GLY A 117 -1.67 9.99 14.14
CA GLY A 117 -1.89 8.67 14.71
C GLY A 117 -0.74 7.72 14.41
N ASN A 118 -0.76 6.58 15.10
CA ASN A 118 0.15 5.48 14.83
C ASN A 118 -0.55 4.48 13.90
N ALA A 119 0.06 4.22 12.76
CA ALA A 119 -0.35 3.16 11.86
C ALA A 119 0.58 1.96 12.01
N ARG A 120 -0.01 0.78 12.21
CA ARG A 120 0.67 -0.51 12.35
C ARG A 120 0.15 -1.47 11.28
N LEU A 121 1.05 -1.93 10.42
CA LEU A 121 0.80 -3.02 9.47
C LEU A 121 1.03 -4.35 10.19
N GLU A 122 0.07 -5.26 10.08
CA GLU A 122 0.19 -6.63 10.58
C GLU A 122 0.03 -7.59 9.39
N MET A 123 1.00 -8.48 9.22
CA MET A 123 1.02 -9.51 8.17
C MET A 123 1.26 -10.88 8.80
N ARG A 124 0.58 -11.90 8.27
CA ARG A 124 0.85 -13.31 8.59
C ARG A 124 1.09 -14.07 7.30
N PHE A 125 1.96 -15.06 7.35
CA PHE A 125 2.31 -15.92 6.23
C PHE A 125 1.83 -17.33 6.53
N SER A 126 1.29 -18.03 5.52
CA SER A 126 0.84 -19.42 5.69
C SER A 126 2.01 -20.40 5.76
N THR A 127 3.13 -20.08 5.10
CA THR A 127 4.35 -20.87 5.15
C THR A 127 5.48 -20.10 5.84
N PRO A 128 6.39 -20.81 6.55
CA PRO A 128 7.58 -20.19 7.11
C PRO A 128 8.42 -19.56 6.01
N THR A 129 8.79 -18.30 6.19
CA THR A 129 9.62 -17.57 5.23
C THR A 129 11.05 -18.12 5.29
N THR A 130 11.54 -18.68 4.19
CA THR A 130 12.88 -19.27 4.07
C THR A 130 13.99 -18.22 3.90
N GLU A 131 13.60 -17.01 3.51
CA GLU A 131 14.51 -15.89 3.28
C GLU A 131 14.06 -14.67 4.09
N VAL A 132 14.99 -13.74 4.32
CA VAL A 132 14.68 -12.45 4.94
C VAL A 132 13.94 -11.58 3.92
N ILE A 133 12.83 -10.98 4.35
CA ILE A 133 11.95 -10.16 3.51
C ILE A 133 12.07 -8.69 3.93
N ASN A 134 12.25 -7.82 2.93
CA ASN A 134 12.15 -6.38 3.11
C ASN A 134 10.74 -5.91 2.72
N CYS A 135 10.10 -5.15 3.62
CA CYS A 135 8.83 -4.50 3.35
C CYS A 135 9.08 -3.05 2.91
N LEU A 136 8.79 -2.77 1.64
CA LEU A 136 8.84 -1.43 1.07
C LEU A 136 7.50 -0.75 1.27
N CYS A 137 7.52 0.46 1.83
CA CYS A 137 6.34 1.28 2.05
C CYS A 137 6.45 2.55 1.21
N TYR A 138 5.50 2.71 0.28
CA TYR A 138 5.23 3.97 -0.40
C TYR A 138 4.00 4.59 0.24
N TYR A 139 3.99 5.91 0.41
CA TYR A 139 2.84 6.62 0.96
C TYR A 139 2.62 7.95 0.27
N GLN A 140 1.37 8.38 0.22
CA GLN A 140 0.95 9.67 -0.31
C GLN A 140 0.34 10.50 0.83
N SER A 141 0.69 11.78 0.90
CA SER A 141 0.13 12.72 1.88
C SER A 141 -0.16 14.06 1.22
N GLN A 142 -1.22 14.74 1.67
CA GLN A 142 -1.50 16.11 1.25
C GLN A 142 -0.53 17.09 1.93
N ALA A 143 -0.07 18.09 1.17
CA ALA A 143 0.76 19.17 1.68
C ALA A 143 0.24 20.50 1.13
N ILE A 144 0.11 21.52 1.98
CA ILE A 144 -0.26 22.88 1.58
C ILE A 144 1.02 23.70 1.42
N LEU A 145 1.17 24.35 0.26
CA LEU A 145 2.24 25.29 -0.01
C LEU A 145 1.67 26.70 0.01
N THR A 146 2.19 27.56 0.89
CA THR A 146 1.78 28.97 0.96
C THR A 146 2.88 29.84 0.36
N CYS A 147 2.57 30.58 -0.70
CA CYS A 147 3.45 31.63 -1.22
C CYS A 147 3.20 32.94 -0.48
N VAL A 148 4.25 33.57 0.03
CA VAL A 148 4.17 34.87 0.71
C VAL A 148 4.88 35.92 -0.13
N GLU A 149 4.15 36.94 -0.58
CA GLU A 149 4.72 38.08 -1.31
C GLU A 149 5.22 39.13 -0.31
N THR A 150 6.53 39.32 -0.20
CA THR A 150 7.12 40.39 0.62
C THR A 150 7.33 41.65 -0.23
N ARG A 151 6.39 42.59 -0.19
CA ARG A 151 6.65 43.95 -0.66
C ARG A 151 7.63 44.64 0.29
N LYS A 152 8.86 44.90 -0.17
CA LYS A 152 9.74 45.88 0.47
C LYS A 152 9.16 47.27 0.19
N SER A 153 8.69 47.96 1.23
CA SER A 153 8.45 49.41 1.16
C SER A 153 9.78 50.09 0.84
N LYS A 154 9.74 50.98 -0.16
CA LYS A 154 10.80 51.97 -0.39
C LYS A 154 10.89 52.93 0.79
#